data_AF-A0A4V2G1E7-F1
#
_entry.id   AF-A0A4V2G1E7-F1
#
_cell.length_a   1.000
_cell.length_b   1.000
_cell.length_c   1.000
_cell.angle_alpha   90.00
_cell.angle_beta   90.00
_cell.angle_gamma   90.00
#
_symmetry.space_group_name_H-M   'P 1'
#
loop_
_entity.id
_entity.type
_entity.pdbx_description
1 polymer ?
#
loop_
_entity_poly.entity_id
_entity_poly.type
_entity_poly.pdbx_seq_one_letter_code
_entity_poly.pdbx_strand_id
1 'polypeptide(L)' 'MSYCMTAFALWLRRRISFRTMCWALRERPLAVCGRGGSFQVDPVELNLT' A
#
# COMPACT_ATOMS: atom_id res chain seq x y z
N MET A 1 -8.55 8.16 -3.34
CA MET A 1 -8.35 6.82 -3.96
C MET A 1 -8.48 5.76 -2.88
N SER A 2 -9.31 4.74 -3.06
CA SER A 2 -9.51 3.71 -2.01
C SER A 2 -8.24 2.90 -1.79
N TYR A 3 -7.75 2.87 -0.55
CA TYR A 3 -6.53 2.15 -0.10
C TYR A 3 -6.39 0.74 -0.70
N CYS A 4 -7.49 -0.01 -0.75
CA CYS A 4 -7.53 -1.36 -1.31
C CYS A 4 -7.14 -1.40 -2.79
N MET A 5 -7.52 -0.40 -3.59
CA MET A 5 -7.14 -0.33 -5.00
C MET A 5 -5.64 -0.07 -5.16
N THR A 6 -5.04 0.78 -4.31
CA THR A 6 -3.60 1.05 -4.32
C THR A 6 -2.80 -0.20 -3.96
N ALA A 7 -3.20 -0.91 -2.91
CA ALA A 7 -2.57 -2.17 -2.50
C ALA A 7 -2.70 -3.24 -3.59
N PHE A 8 -3.89 -3.36 -4.22
CA PHE A 8 -4.12 -4.30 -5.31
C PHE A 8 -3.30 -3.97 -6.56
N ALA A 9 -3.17 -2.70 -6.91
CA ALA A 9 -2.35 -2.24 -8.03
C ALA A 9 -0.85 -2.52 -7.80
N LEU A 10 -0.35 -2.35 -6.57
CA LEU A 10 1.03 -2.70 -6.21
C LEU A 10 1.28 -4.21 -6.29
N TRP A 11 0.29 -5.02 -5.93
CA TRP A 11 0.37 -6.48 -6.06
C TRP A 11 0.33 -6.92 -7.52
N LEU A 12 -0.57 -6.37 -8.35
CA LEU A 12 -0.64 -6.62 -9.80
C LEU A 12 0.67 -6.25 -10.51
N ARG A 13 1.33 -5.17 -10.09
CA ARG A 13 2.64 -4.74 -10.60
C ARG A 13 3.81 -5.59 -10.07
N ARG A 14 3.54 -6.66 -9.30
CA ARG A 14 4.54 -7.49 -8.61
C ARG A 14 5.54 -6.70 -7.76
N ARG A 15 5.14 -5.50 -7.30
CA ARG A 15 5.95 -4.66 -6.42
C ARG A 15 5.88 -5.14 -4.98
N ILE A 16 4.78 -5.76 -4.55
CA ILE A 16 4.63 -6.29 -3.20
C ILE A 16 4.22 -7.77 -3.23
N SER A 17 4.56 -8.51 -2.19
CA SER A 17 4.17 -9.92 -2.09
C SER A 17 2.69 -10.06 -1.72
N PHE A 18 2.07 -11.20 -2.02
CA PHE A 18 0.69 -11.48 -1.60
C PHE A 18 0.53 -11.39 -0.08
N ARG A 19 1.53 -11.84 0.68
CA ARG A 19 1.56 -11.72 2.15
C ARG A 19 1.56 -10.26 2.60
N THR A 20 2.35 -9.41 1.93
CA THR A 20 2.40 -7.96 2.17
C THR A 20 1.07 -7.30 1.82
N MET A 21 0.43 -7.69 0.72
CA MET A 21 -0.89 -7.20 0.33
C MET A 21 -1.96 -7.57 1.38
N CYS A 22 -2.03 -8.83 1.80
CA CYS A 22 -2.96 -9.25 2.85
C CYS A 22 -2.71 -8.54 4.18
N TRP A 23 -1.44 -8.38 4.58
CA TRP A 23 -1.08 -7.61 5.76
C TRP A 23 -1.51 -6.15 5.62
N ALA A 24 -1.26 -5.53 4.47
CA ALA A 24 -1.64 -4.15 4.20
C ALA A 24 -3.16 -3.93 4.24
N LEU A 25 -3.94 -4.85 3.68
CA LEU A 25 -5.41 -4.78 3.72
C LEU A 25 -5.96 -4.91 5.14
N ARG A 26 -5.27 -5.64 6.03
CA ARG A 26 -5.67 -5.87 7.42
C ARG A 26 -5.25 -4.73 8.35
N GLU A 27 -4.00 -4.32 8.29
CA GLU A 27 -3.43 -3.32 9.22
C GLU A 27 -3.49 -1.88 8.69
N ARG A 28 -3.74 -1.69 7.39
CA ARG A 28 -3.78 -0.38 6.73
C ARG A 28 -2.58 0.53 7.04
N PRO A 29 -1.33 0.05 6.88
CA PRO A 29 -0.14 0.88 7.07
C PRO A 29 -0.06 2.02 6.03
N LEU A 30 0.57 3.14 6.39
CA LEU A 30 0.80 4.26 5.46
C LEU A 30 1.61 3.86 4.23
N ALA A 31 2.60 2.99 4.42
CA ALA A 31 3.47 2.48 3.38
C ALA A 31 3.77 0.99 3.58
N VAL A 32 4.11 0.30 2.49
CA VAL A 32 4.46 -1.12 2.49
C VAL A 32 5.83 -1.30 1.84
N CYS A 33 6.64 -2.20 2.41
CA CYS A 33 7.89 -2.60 1.79
C CYS A 33 7.66 -3.65 0.71
N GLY A 34 8.30 -3.45 -0.45
CA GLY A 34 8.16 -4.30 -1.62
C GLY A 34 9.49 -4.53 -2.34
N ARG A 35 9.40 -5.26 -3.45
CA ARG A 35 10.51 -5.51 -4.35
C ARG A 35 10.88 -4.21 -5.07
N GLY A 36 12.07 -3.70 -4.74
CA GLY A 36 12.60 -2.45 -5.30
C GLY A 36 12.25 -1.18 -4.51
N GLY A 37 11.84 -1.31 -3.24
CA GLY A 37 11.70 -0.17 -2.33
C GLY A 37 10.43 -0.18 -1.47
N SER A 38 10.17 0.93 -0.80
CA SER A 38 8.94 1.21 -0.06
C SER A 38 7.91 1.93 -0.95
N PHE A 39 6.65 1.53 -0.86
CA PHE A 39 5.55 2.12 -1.61
C PHE A 39 4.50 2.68 -0.66
N GLN A 40 4.16 3.96 -0.83
CA GLN A 40 3.08 4.59 -0.09
C GLN A 40 1.73 4.07 -0.60
N VAL A 41 0.87 3.61 0.31
CA VAL A 41 -0.44 3.00 -0.01
C VAL A 41 -1.58 3.92 0.39
N ASP A 42 -1.42 4.61 1.51
CA ASP A 42 -2.38 5.60 1.98
C ASP A 42 -2.06 6.96 1.35
N PRO A 43 -3.03 7.58 0.64
CA PRO A 43 -2.91 8.98 0.31
C PRO A 43 -3.09 9.73 1.63
N VAL A 44 -1.98 10.08 2.27
CA VAL A 44 -1.99 10.96 3.44
C VAL A 44 -2.78 12.21 3.03
N GLU A 45 -4.04 12.30 3.45
CA GLU A 45 -4.74 13.57 3.56
C GLU A 45 -4.01 14.29 4.68
N LEU A 46 -2.95 14.99 4.28
CA LEU A 46 -2.31 16.00 5.08
C LEU A 46 -3.36 17.10 5.26
N ASN A 47 -4.29 16.90 6.21
CA ASN A 47 -5.12 17.97 6.73
C ASN A 47 -4.16 18.94 7.44
N LEU A 48 -3.49 19.79 6.64
CA LEU A 48 -2.83 20.98 7.10
C LEU A 48 -3.94 21.94 7.54
N THR A 49 -4.36 21.79 8.80
CA THR A 49 -5.10 22.81 9.56
C THR A 49 -4.25 24.05 9.74
#